data_AF-A0A2E2NAM2-F1
#
_entry.id   AF-A0A2E2NAM2-F1
#
_cell.length_a   1.000
_cell.length_b   1.000
_cell.length_c   1.000
_cell.angle_alpha   90.00
_cell.angle_beta   90.00
_cell.angle_gamma   90.00
#
_symmetry.space_group_name_H-M   'P 1'
#
loop_
_entity.id
_entity.type
_entity.pdbx_description
1 polymer ?
#
loop_
_entity_poly.entity_id
_entity_poly.type
_entity_poly.pdbx_seq_one_letter_code
_entity_poly.pdbx_strand_id
1 'polypeptide(L)'
;MRRFIAMLSFVPLALCVGCEEPAVAVDPASDDAFGEADQAYTVRGRLVQLPTSGGASRSLKIHHEHIPAFVGSDGEVHRNANGVLGMLSMQMAFPLVDPDVDLSTYEVGDKVRFTFEVRWREDGAAEWRVTAMEPLDADVELDFGAPAPAVTPEP
;
A
#
# COMPACT_ATOMS: atom_id res chain seq x y z
N MET A 1 -48.16 -46.97 -15.33
CA MET A 1 -49.24 -46.15 -14.73
C MET A 1 -49.17 -46.27 -13.22
N ARG A 2 -48.99 -45.14 -12.50
CA ARG A 2 -49.27 -44.86 -11.07
C ARG A 2 -48.71 -45.86 -10.04
N ARG A 3 -48.00 -45.44 -8.98
CA ARG A 3 -48.56 -44.64 -7.87
C ARG A 3 -47.47 -43.95 -7.04
N PHE A 4 -47.79 -42.72 -6.65
CA PHE A 4 -47.19 -41.94 -5.57
C PHE A 4 -47.32 -42.64 -4.21
N ILE A 5 -46.28 -42.60 -3.38
CA ILE A 5 -46.38 -42.66 -1.91
C ILE A 5 -45.43 -41.60 -1.33
N ALA A 6 -46.02 -40.65 -0.62
CA ALA A 6 -45.34 -39.66 0.21
C ALA A 6 -44.90 -40.32 1.53
N MET A 7 -43.70 -39.99 2.01
CA MET A 7 -43.30 -40.24 3.39
C MET A 7 -42.71 -38.96 3.98
N LEU A 8 -43.56 -38.30 4.78
CA LEU A 8 -43.17 -37.48 5.91
C LEU A 8 -42.56 -38.42 6.97
N SER A 9 -41.40 -38.13 7.53
CA SER A 9 -41.15 -38.33 8.97
C SER A 9 -39.78 -37.86 9.44
N PHE A 10 -39.86 -36.95 10.40
CA PHE A 10 -39.21 -36.97 11.71
C PHE A 10 -37.68 -36.87 11.81
N VAL A 11 -37.29 -35.67 12.27
CA VAL A 11 -35.98 -35.28 12.81
C VAL A 11 -35.72 -35.97 14.15
N PRO A 12 -34.47 -36.38 14.44
CA PRO A 12 -33.94 -36.34 15.79
C PRO A 12 -32.77 -35.36 15.90
N LEU A 13 -32.94 -34.44 16.84
CA LEU A 13 -31.96 -33.48 17.35
C LEU A 13 -30.94 -34.25 18.21
N ALA A 14 -29.65 -34.24 17.84
CA ALA A 14 -28.57 -34.80 18.64
C ALA A 14 -27.56 -33.71 19.01
N LEU A 15 -27.59 -33.35 20.29
CA LEU A 15 -26.69 -32.44 20.98
C LEU A 15 -25.32 -33.12 21.16
N CYS A 16 -24.31 -32.70 20.41
CA CYS A 16 -22.91 -32.94 20.78
C CYS A 16 -22.36 -31.65 21.38
N VAL A 17 -22.22 -31.69 22.71
CA VAL A 17 -21.46 -30.75 23.53
C VAL A 17 -20.00 -30.85 23.09
N GLY A 18 -19.59 -29.94 22.20
CA GLY A 18 -18.18 -29.67 21.92
C GLY A 18 -17.67 -28.66 22.94
N CYS A 19 -16.56 -28.97 23.61
CA CYS A 19 -15.79 -27.99 24.35
C CYS A 19 -15.43 -26.84 23.40
N GLU A 20 -16.16 -25.73 23.51
CA GLU A 20 -15.84 -24.47 22.89
C GLU A 20 -14.64 -23.92 23.65
N GLU A 21 -13.44 -24.18 23.14
CA GLU A 21 -12.24 -23.49 23.54
C GLU A 21 -12.53 -22.00 23.32
N PRO A 22 -12.47 -21.13 24.35
CA PRO A 22 -12.75 -19.73 24.17
C PRO A 22 -11.72 -19.19 23.19
N ALA A 23 -12.16 -18.96 21.96
CA ALA A 23 -11.43 -18.21 20.97
C ALA A 23 -11.08 -16.89 21.66
N VAL A 24 -9.80 -16.75 22.03
CA VAL A 24 -9.24 -15.48 22.43
C VAL A 24 -9.48 -14.59 21.21
N ALA A 25 -10.52 -13.77 21.28
CA ALA A 25 -10.78 -12.75 20.31
C ALA A 25 -9.53 -11.87 20.33
N VAL A 26 -8.67 -12.10 19.35
CA VAL A 26 -7.53 -11.24 19.09
C VAL A 26 -8.18 -9.92 18.70
N ASP A 27 -8.14 -8.96 19.60
CA ASP A 27 -8.68 -7.62 19.39
C ASP A 27 -7.93 -7.04 18.17
N PRO A 28 -8.57 -6.85 17.00
CA PRO A 28 -7.88 -6.38 15.80
C PRO A 28 -7.44 -4.91 15.91
N ALA A 29 -7.65 -4.27 17.07
CA ALA A 29 -7.50 -2.84 17.28
C ALA A 29 -6.09 -2.36 17.69
N SER A 30 -5.05 -3.21 17.59
CA SER A 30 -3.70 -2.85 18.10
C SER A 30 -2.70 -2.37 17.04
N ASP A 31 -3.08 -2.28 15.75
CA ASP A 31 -2.22 -1.74 14.66
C ASP A 31 -2.54 -0.28 14.27
N ASP A 32 -3.52 0.34 14.93
CA ASP A 32 -4.01 1.71 14.67
C ASP A 32 -3.16 2.83 15.31
N ALA A 33 -1.90 2.57 15.68
CA ALA A 33 -1.04 3.59 16.28
C ALA A 33 -0.71 4.77 15.33
N PHE A 34 -1.04 4.63 14.04
CA PHE A 34 -0.78 5.62 13.00
C PHE A 34 -1.99 6.51 12.65
N GLY A 35 -3.17 6.27 13.23
CA GLY A 35 -4.39 6.99 12.87
C GLY A 35 -4.83 6.76 11.41
N GLU A 36 -5.97 7.34 11.05
CA GLU A 36 -6.52 7.25 9.70
C GLU A 36 -5.61 8.00 8.70
N ALA A 37 -5.47 7.47 7.49
CA ALA A 37 -4.73 8.13 6.44
C ALA A 37 -5.52 9.32 5.88
N ASP A 38 -4.85 10.45 5.65
CA ASP A 38 -5.48 11.59 4.97
C ASP A 38 -5.69 11.31 3.49
N GLN A 39 -4.78 10.54 2.88
CA GLN A 39 -4.88 10.10 1.49
C GLN A 39 -4.23 8.74 1.25
N ALA A 40 -4.69 8.05 0.21
CA ALA A 40 -4.08 6.81 -0.28
C ALA A 40 -3.94 6.84 -1.81
N TYR A 41 -2.80 6.39 -2.31
CA TYR A 41 -2.50 6.38 -3.74
C TYR A 41 -1.98 5.01 -4.16
N THR A 42 -2.59 4.43 -5.20
CA THR A 42 -2.05 3.25 -5.89
C THR A 42 -1.28 3.69 -7.13
N VAL A 43 0.00 3.37 -7.18
CA VAL A 43 0.93 3.86 -8.21
C VAL A 43 1.82 2.72 -8.66
N ARG A 44 2.38 2.82 -9.87
CA ARG A 44 3.43 1.90 -10.33
C ARG A 44 4.79 2.53 -10.10
N GLY A 45 5.80 1.68 -9.97
CA GLY A 45 7.17 2.14 -9.83
C GLY A 45 8.18 1.02 -10.00
N ARG A 46 9.43 1.39 -9.82
CA ARG A 46 10.56 0.47 -9.79
C ARG A 46 11.26 0.53 -8.44
N LEU A 47 11.51 -0.62 -7.83
CA LEU A 47 12.28 -0.71 -6.61
C LEU A 47 13.72 -0.27 -6.85
N VAL A 48 14.17 0.71 -6.07
CA VAL A 48 15.54 1.25 -6.14
C VAL A 48 16.36 0.81 -4.94
N GLN A 49 15.72 0.59 -3.78
CA GLN A 49 16.38 0.16 -2.56
C GLN A 49 15.39 -0.58 -1.66
N LEU A 50 15.80 -1.73 -1.13
CA LEU A 50 15.08 -2.43 -0.07
C LEU A 50 15.60 -2.00 1.32
N PRO A 51 14.76 -1.99 2.37
CA PRO A 51 15.21 -1.82 3.75
C PRO A 51 16.19 -2.92 4.13
N THR A 52 17.27 -2.55 4.83
CA THR A 52 18.25 -3.52 5.35
C THR A 52 18.14 -3.60 6.87
N SER A 53 17.96 -4.80 7.42
CA SER A 53 18.02 -5.01 8.87
C SER A 53 19.42 -4.67 9.39
N GLY A 54 19.52 -3.71 10.31
CA GLY A 54 20.79 -3.31 10.92
C GLY A 54 21.76 -2.49 10.03
N GLY A 55 21.38 -2.16 8.79
CA GLY A 55 22.21 -1.36 7.87
C GLY A 55 21.95 0.15 7.95
N ALA A 56 22.69 0.92 7.13
CA ALA A 56 22.53 2.37 7.01
C ALA A 56 21.21 2.77 6.33
N SER A 57 20.68 1.90 5.45
CA SER A 57 19.43 2.12 4.73
C SER A 57 18.26 1.48 5.46
N ARG A 58 17.49 2.30 6.16
CA ARG A 58 16.29 1.88 6.91
C ARG A 58 14.98 2.07 6.16
N SER A 59 15.02 2.64 4.95
CA SER A 59 13.83 2.99 4.19
C SER A 59 13.80 2.26 2.85
N LEU A 60 12.60 1.85 2.44
CA LEU A 60 12.29 1.40 1.10
C LEU A 60 12.40 2.60 0.15
N LYS A 61 12.99 2.46 -1.03
CA LYS A 61 12.98 3.51 -2.05
C LYS A 61 12.41 2.99 -3.36
N ILE A 62 11.45 3.73 -3.91
CA ILE A 62 10.78 3.41 -5.16
C ILE A 62 10.89 4.62 -6.09
N HIS A 63 11.28 4.40 -7.35
CA HIS A 63 11.06 5.38 -8.41
C HIS A 63 9.63 5.21 -8.90
N HIS A 64 8.72 6.07 -8.46
CA HIS A 64 7.32 5.98 -8.83
C HIS A 64 7.03 6.79 -10.10
N GLU A 65 5.99 6.43 -10.84
CA GLU A 65 5.49 7.21 -11.98
C GLU A 65 4.87 8.54 -11.53
N HIS A 66 4.53 9.44 -12.47
CA HIS A 66 3.78 10.65 -12.14
C HIS A 66 2.46 10.32 -11.45
N ILE A 67 2.12 11.08 -10.40
CA ILE A 67 0.87 10.95 -9.63
C ILE A 67 0.06 12.24 -9.82
N PRO A 68 -0.81 12.33 -10.84
CA PRO A 68 -1.47 13.59 -11.21
C PRO A 68 -2.43 14.13 -10.15
N ALA A 69 -2.99 13.22 -9.33
CA ALA A 69 -3.98 13.53 -8.31
C ALA A 69 -3.37 13.76 -6.92
N PHE A 70 -2.03 13.87 -6.82
CA PHE A 70 -1.38 14.08 -5.54
C PHE A 70 -1.76 15.44 -4.94
N VAL A 71 -2.39 15.41 -3.77
CA VAL A 71 -2.76 16.63 -3.02
C VAL A 71 -1.77 16.93 -1.90
N GLY A 72 -1.69 18.19 -1.49
CA GLY A 72 -0.95 18.63 -0.30
C GLY A 72 -1.78 18.50 0.99
N SER A 73 -1.23 19.00 2.10
CA SER A 73 -1.90 19.05 3.41
C SER A 73 -3.10 20.00 3.46
N ASP A 74 -3.19 20.92 2.51
CA ASP A 74 -4.35 21.81 2.30
C ASP A 74 -5.49 21.12 1.52
N GLY A 75 -5.27 19.90 1.03
CA GLY A 75 -6.22 19.16 0.19
C GLY A 75 -6.24 19.63 -1.27
N GLU A 76 -5.42 20.62 -1.65
CA GLU A 76 -5.31 21.06 -3.05
C GLU A 76 -4.30 20.19 -3.81
N VAL A 77 -4.54 20.00 -5.11
CA VAL A 77 -3.58 19.27 -5.96
C VAL A 77 -2.25 20.03 -6.00
N HIS A 78 -1.18 19.35 -5.60
CA HIS A 78 0.14 19.93 -5.55
C HIS A 78 0.54 20.48 -6.92
N ARG A 79 1.15 21.66 -6.96
CA ARG A 79 1.72 22.23 -8.18
C ARG A 79 3.21 22.41 -7.98
N ASN A 80 4.01 21.76 -8.82
CA ASN A 80 5.45 21.90 -8.74
C ASN A 80 5.96 23.24 -9.33
N ALA A 81 7.26 23.47 -9.23
CA ALA A 81 7.92 24.70 -9.73
C ALA A 81 7.74 24.95 -11.24
N ASN A 82 7.50 23.90 -12.04
CA ASN A 82 7.26 24.00 -13.48
C ASN A 82 5.76 24.15 -13.82
N GLY A 83 4.90 24.30 -12.80
CA GLY A 83 3.47 24.45 -12.97
C GLY A 83 2.73 23.14 -13.28
N VAL A 84 3.38 21.98 -13.24
CA VAL A 84 2.72 20.68 -13.45
C VAL A 84 2.01 20.26 -12.16
N LEU A 85 0.78 19.77 -12.32
CA LEU A 85 -0.06 19.30 -11.23
C LEU A 85 0.33 17.88 -10.77
N GLY A 86 0.11 17.60 -9.50
CA GLY A 86 0.44 16.35 -8.85
C GLY A 86 1.92 16.23 -8.50
N MET A 87 2.38 15.00 -8.31
CA MET A 87 3.74 14.68 -7.89
C MET A 87 4.48 13.99 -9.04
N LEU A 88 5.51 14.65 -9.58
CA LEU A 88 6.31 14.12 -10.69
C LEU A 88 6.95 12.78 -10.35
N SER A 89 7.26 12.01 -11.39
CA SER A 89 8.08 10.81 -11.27
C SER A 89 9.40 11.12 -10.58
N MET A 90 9.68 10.45 -9.47
CA MET A 90 10.93 10.61 -8.72
C MET A 90 11.22 9.41 -7.82
N GLN A 91 12.46 9.31 -7.35
CA GLN A 91 12.84 8.35 -6.32
C GLN A 91 12.41 8.88 -4.95
N MET A 92 11.41 8.24 -4.36
CA MET A 92 10.91 8.59 -3.04
C MET A 92 11.32 7.53 -2.02
N ALA A 93 11.67 7.98 -0.81
CA ALA A 93 11.88 7.10 0.33
C ALA A 93 10.57 6.92 1.10
N PHE A 94 10.20 5.66 1.35
CA PHE A 94 9.11 5.24 2.19
C PHE A 94 9.71 4.68 3.49
N PRO A 95 9.73 5.47 4.57
CA PRO A 95 10.33 5.06 5.83
C PRO A 95 9.53 3.98 6.55
N LEU A 96 8.23 3.88 6.27
CA LEU A 96 7.32 2.92 6.87
C LEU A 96 6.76 2.00 5.80
N VAL A 97 6.74 0.71 6.12
CA VAL A 97 6.12 -0.35 5.33
C VAL A 97 5.26 -1.15 6.28
N ASP A 98 4.04 -1.42 5.86
CA ASP A 98 3.10 -2.23 6.61
C ASP A 98 3.67 -3.64 6.85
N PRO A 99 3.52 -4.21 8.08
CA PRO A 99 4.03 -5.55 8.38
C PRO A 99 3.47 -6.65 7.48
N ASP A 100 2.28 -6.46 6.89
CA ASP A 100 1.67 -7.43 5.98
C ASP A 100 2.25 -7.40 4.55
N VAL A 101 3.08 -6.40 4.24
CA VAL A 101 3.79 -6.32 2.96
C VAL A 101 5.08 -7.14 3.03
N ASP A 102 5.06 -8.35 2.49
CA ASP A 102 6.24 -9.23 2.42
C ASP A 102 7.27 -8.70 1.40
N LEU A 103 8.36 -8.12 1.90
CA LEU A 103 9.45 -7.61 1.07
C LEU A 103 10.46 -8.69 0.65
N SER A 104 10.38 -9.91 1.20
CA SER A 104 11.39 -10.96 0.98
C SER A 104 11.38 -11.54 -0.44
N THR A 105 10.29 -11.35 -1.17
CA THR A 105 10.11 -11.82 -2.55
C THR A 105 10.54 -10.82 -3.60
N TYR A 106 11.01 -9.64 -3.20
CA TYR A 106 11.36 -8.55 -4.11
C TYR A 106 12.86 -8.33 -4.19
N GLU A 107 13.31 -7.82 -5.33
CA GLU A 107 14.69 -7.43 -5.59
C GLU A 107 14.76 -5.98 -6.10
N VAL A 108 15.94 -5.36 -5.95
CA VAL A 108 16.18 -4.04 -6.55
C VAL A 108 16.10 -4.14 -8.07
N GLY A 109 15.30 -3.29 -8.68
CA GLY A 109 15.03 -3.29 -10.12
C GLY A 109 13.64 -3.82 -10.48
N ASP A 110 12.97 -4.52 -9.57
CA ASP A 110 11.62 -5.02 -9.81
C ASP A 110 10.63 -3.90 -10.06
N LYS A 111 9.70 -4.16 -10.97
CA LYS A 111 8.55 -3.29 -11.23
C LYS A 111 7.42 -3.72 -10.31
N VAL A 112 6.81 -2.74 -9.66
CA VAL A 112 5.78 -2.99 -8.65
C VAL A 112 4.60 -2.06 -8.87
N ARG A 113 3.40 -2.55 -8.55
CA ARG A 113 2.26 -1.70 -8.21
C ARG A 113 2.17 -1.68 -6.70
N PHE A 114 2.06 -0.51 -6.11
CA PHE A 114 2.03 -0.37 -4.67
C PHE A 114 1.01 0.70 -4.27
N THR A 115 0.43 0.52 -3.09
CA THR A 115 -0.39 1.53 -2.45
C THR A 115 0.40 2.13 -1.30
N PHE A 116 0.42 3.45 -1.23
CA PHE A 116 0.94 4.15 -0.06
C PHE A 116 -0.07 5.15 0.47
N GLU A 117 -0.03 5.31 1.77
CA GLU A 117 -0.82 6.28 2.52
C GLU A 117 0.02 7.50 2.86
N VAL A 118 -0.66 8.64 2.94
CA VAL A 118 -0.11 9.92 3.36
C VAL A 118 -0.84 10.37 4.61
N ARG A 119 -0.07 10.77 5.61
CA ARG A 119 -0.57 11.42 6.82
C ARG A 119 0.12 12.76 6.98
N TRP A 120 -0.65 13.83 7.03
CA TRP A 120 -0.17 15.18 7.23
C TRP A 120 -0.09 15.49 8.71
N ARG A 121 1.08 15.93 9.15
CA ARG A 121 1.31 16.36 10.53
C ARG A 121 0.96 17.83 10.68
N GLU A 122 0.67 18.25 11.90
CA GLU A 122 0.36 19.66 12.23
C GLU A 122 1.48 20.63 11.87
N ASP A 123 2.73 20.16 11.80
CA ASP A 123 3.91 20.93 11.37
C ASP A 123 4.08 21.01 9.84
N GLY A 124 3.15 20.45 9.08
CA GLY A 124 3.16 20.39 7.62
C GLY A 124 4.04 19.29 7.03
N ALA A 125 4.71 18.47 7.85
CA ALA A 125 5.44 17.30 7.35
C ALA A 125 4.46 16.18 6.93
N ALA A 126 4.83 15.41 5.91
CA ALA A 126 4.13 14.18 5.57
C ALA A 126 4.86 12.95 6.08
N GLU A 127 4.07 11.99 6.55
CA GLU A 127 4.49 10.62 6.81
C GLU A 127 3.94 9.69 5.72
N TRP A 128 4.80 8.82 5.20
CA TRP A 128 4.49 7.91 4.09
C TRP A 128 4.58 6.46 4.56
N ARG A 129 3.52 5.68 4.35
CA ARG A 129 3.47 4.24 4.66
C ARG A 129 3.04 3.45 3.44
N VAL A 130 3.83 2.47 3.00
CA VAL A 130 3.39 1.52 1.97
C VAL A 130 2.50 0.46 2.62
N THR A 131 1.27 0.30 2.16
CA THR A 131 0.27 -0.62 2.74
C THR A 131 -0.06 -1.81 1.86
N ALA A 132 0.25 -1.74 0.56
CA ALA A 132 0.14 -2.88 -0.34
C ALA A 132 1.24 -2.81 -1.39
N MET A 133 1.73 -3.97 -1.83
CA MET A 133 2.66 -4.06 -2.94
C MET A 133 2.47 -5.39 -3.66
N GLU A 134 2.46 -5.33 -4.99
CA GLU A 134 2.42 -6.50 -5.87
C GLU A 134 3.45 -6.35 -7.00
N PRO A 135 4.06 -7.46 -7.45
CA PRO A 135 4.96 -7.44 -8.59
C PRO A 135 4.18 -7.14 -9.88
N LEU A 136 4.84 -6.47 -10.82
CA LEU A 136 4.39 -6.32 -12.20
C LEU A 136 5.27 -7.16 -13.12
N ASP A 137 4.75 -7.53 -14.29
CA ASP A 137 5.54 -8.26 -15.29
C ASP A 137 6.76 -7.44 -15.72
N ALA A 138 7.86 -8.15 -15.98
CA ALA A 138 9.15 -7.53 -16.30
C ALA A 138 9.13 -6.72 -17.60
N ASP A 139 8.21 -7.01 -18.53
CA ASP A 139 8.02 -6.31 -19.80
C ASP A 139 7.10 -5.09 -19.70
N VAL A 140 6.41 -4.87 -18.58
CA VAL A 140 5.56 -3.68 -18.38
C VAL A 140 6.38 -2.40 -18.52
N GLU A 141 6.08 -1.57 -19.51
CA GLU A 141 6.71 -0.26 -19.64
C GLU A 141 6.20 0.68 -18.53
N LEU A 142 7.15 1.37 -17.86
CA LEU A 142 6.86 2.39 -16.87
C LEU A 142 7.10 3.77 -17.47
N ASP A 143 6.17 4.70 -17.24
CA ASP A 143 6.26 6.07 -17.67
C ASP A 143 6.81 6.95 -16.53
N PHE A 144 8.12 7.17 -16.55
CA PHE A 144 8.79 8.09 -15.64
C PHE A 144 8.81 9.54 -16.17
N GLY A 145 8.14 9.81 -17.29
CA GLY A 145 8.19 11.09 -17.98
C GLY A 145 9.59 11.48 -18.45
N ALA A 146 9.71 12.70 -18.98
CA ALA A 146 11.01 13.32 -19.18
C ALA A 146 11.63 13.66 -17.81
N PRO A 147 12.95 13.42 -17.60
CA PRO A 147 13.60 13.89 -16.38
C PRO A 147 13.32 15.38 -16.22
N ALA A 148 12.97 15.81 -15.01
CA ALA A 148 12.89 17.24 -14.71
C ALA A 148 14.20 17.89 -15.20
N PRO A 149 14.14 19.04 -15.92
CA PRO A 149 15.36 19.71 -16.35
C PRO A 149 16.25 19.91 -15.12
N ALA A 150 17.52 19.53 -15.24
CA ALA A 150 18.47 19.69 -14.15
C ALA A 150 18.42 21.14 -13.68
N VAL A 151 18.03 21.36 -12.43
CA VAL A 151 18.12 22.69 -11.81
C VAL A 151 19.61 22.96 -11.67
N THR A 152 20.20 23.67 -12.63
CA THR A 152 21.53 24.24 -12.46
C THR A 152 21.41 25.23 -11.32
N PRO A 153 22.08 25.04 -10.17
CA PRO A 153 22.06 26.05 -9.12
C PRO A 153 22.58 27.36 -9.74
N GLU A 154 21.79 28.44 -9.66
CA GLU A 154 22.30 29.76 -10.02
C GLU A 154 23.48 30.10 -9.09
N PRO A 155 24.60 30.63 -9.63
CA PRO A 155 25.81 30.91 -8.87
C PRO A 155 25.63 32.04 -7.83
#